data_AF-A0AAE0HNA7-F1
#
_entry.id   AF-A0AAE0HNA7-F1
#
_cell.length_a   1.000
_cell.length_b   1.000
_cell.length_c   1.000
_cell.angle_alpha   90.00
_cell.angle_beta   90.00
_cell.angle_gamma   90.00
#
_symmetry.space_group_name_H-M   'P 1'
#
loop_
_entity.id
_entity.type
_entity.pdbx_description
1 polymer ?
#
loop_
_entity_poly.entity_id
_entity_poly.type
_entity_poly.pdbx_seq_one_letter_code
_entity_poly.pdbx_strand_id
1 'polypeptide(L)'
;MPSKHPQAKGKAKGKGKAKGQGKGKQKHNGNGGPHRAARSPSLTPAPVGSTPATLPSPDGPLNPGDEVPEISMDGLAIDDPDAAEAPAPIPPKKKKREPFRFLDLPAELRIEVYTYFVAADDVVDLNTQNHKYLRKKLSILKTCKAIHREATHVFYSINTFRIFPTQGGRYFKTKKPLLARLKPHQRRSLSSLELRLGPGWTDPPRGWVVNPALGLSDCVNVHKLTVFAEIDPSESYYEGYRRADGFYEGFCRDLLRNVLTELSSLDCVHFDGGPGVKKRGAMVAGLIQVAEEMGKEIRWGPERGWTDQEEEDDAPAALAEAALAGAAMP
;
A
#
# COMPACT_ATOMS: atom_id res chain seq x y z
N MET A 1 4.79 76.15 45.26
CA MET A 1 5.57 77.00 44.33
C MET A 1 6.99 77.12 44.87
N PRO A 2 8.07 77.04 44.08
CA PRO A 2 8.09 76.99 42.61
C PRO A 2 8.27 75.60 41.90
N SER A 3 9.47 75.00 41.85
CA SER A 3 10.06 74.44 40.60
C SER A 3 11.01 73.24 40.81
N LYS A 4 11.37 72.38 39.83
CA LYS A 4 10.87 72.09 38.45
C LYS A 4 11.41 70.73 37.93
N HIS A 5 10.88 70.28 36.79
CA HIS A 5 11.33 69.16 35.91
C HIS A 5 12.43 69.63 34.90
N PRO A 6 13.14 68.78 34.08
CA PRO A 6 12.54 67.77 33.19
C PRO A 6 13.38 66.50 32.81
N GLN A 7 12.87 65.78 31.79
CA GLN A 7 13.22 64.45 31.26
C GLN A 7 14.45 64.39 30.32
N ALA A 8 14.97 63.17 30.06
CA ALA A 8 15.47 62.75 28.74
C ALA A 8 15.43 61.21 28.54
N LYS A 9 15.15 60.76 27.29
CA LYS A 9 15.21 59.35 26.83
C LYS A 9 16.42 59.16 25.90
N GLY A 10 16.98 57.94 25.74
CA GLY A 10 17.78 57.66 24.53
C GLY A 10 18.66 56.39 24.42
N LYS A 11 18.17 55.39 23.68
CA LYS A 11 18.85 54.61 22.61
C LYS A 11 20.28 54.04 22.79
N ALA A 12 20.34 52.70 22.82
CA ALA A 12 20.84 51.81 21.75
C ALA A 12 22.30 51.84 21.20
N LYS A 13 22.66 50.71 20.56
CA LYS A 13 23.83 50.38 19.70
C LYS A 13 25.15 49.99 20.39
N GLY A 14 25.35 48.68 20.52
CA GLY A 14 26.68 48.08 20.42
C GLY A 14 27.27 48.31 19.02
N LYS A 15 28.52 48.79 18.94
CA LYS A 15 29.27 48.96 17.69
C LYS A 15 30.09 47.70 17.40
N GLY A 16 30.12 47.27 16.14
CA GLY A 16 31.07 46.26 15.67
C GLY A 16 32.37 46.87 15.14
N LYS A 17 33.42 46.02 15.06
CA LYS A 17 34.63 46.14 14.23
C LYS A 17 35.41 44.80 14.33
N ALA A 18 36.31 44.41 13.41
CA ALA A 18 36.26 44.33 11.95
C ALA A 18 37.56 43.66 11.42
N LYS A 19 37.44 42.91 10.31
CA LYS A 19 38.47 42.60 9.29
C LYS A 19 39.77 41.81 9.63
N GLY A 20 39.94 40.72 8.88
CA GLY A 20 41.14 40.33 8.13
C GLY A 20 40.72 39.23 7.13
N GLN A 21 40.62 39.45 5.80
CA GLN A 21 41.70 39.46 4.79
C GLN A 21 42.67 38.26 4.90
N GLY A 22 42.91 37.45 3.87
CA GLY A 22 42.39 37.45 2.48
C GLY A 22 43.19 36.49 1.57
N LYS A 23 42.99 36.59 0.24
CA LYS A 23 43.55 35.76 -0.87
C LYS A 23 42.94 34.33 -0.96
N GLY A 24 42.53 33.80 -2.11
CA GLY A 24 42.37 34.38 -3.47
C GLY A 24 43.15 33.61 -4.55
N LYS A 25 42.43 32.95 -5.47
CA LYS A 25 42.84 32.74 -6.86
C LYS A 25 41.64 32.31 -7.73
N GLN A 26 41.54 32.93 -8.90
CA GLN A 26 40.48 32.77 -9.90
C GLN A 26 41.14 32.87 -11.28
N LYS A 27 40.72 32.03 -12.24
CA LYS A 27 40.80 32.18 -13.71
C LYS A 27 39.96 31.02 -14.30
N HIS A 28 38.89 31.28 -15.08
CA HIS A 28 38.86 31.64 -16.52
C HIS A 28 39.42 30.52 -17.43
N ASN A 29 38.82 30.20 -18.59
CA ASN A 29 37.57 30.65 -19.25
C ASN A 29 37.20 29.67 -20.39
N GLY A 30 36.01 29.78 -20.98
CA GLY A 30 35.86 29.63 -22.45
C GLY A 30 35.35 28.30 -23.05
N ASN A 31 34.04 28.28 -23.31
CA ASN A 31 33.40 28.11 -24.63
C ASN A 31 33.84 27.01 -25.63
N GLY A 32 32.86 26.26 -26.18
CA GLY A 32 33.01 25.50 -27.43
C GLY A 32 32.32 24.11 -27.48
N GLY A 33 31.34 23.95 -28.36
CA GLY A 33 30.98 22.65 -28.97
C GLY A 33 31.14 22.76 -30.51
N PRO A 34 30.64 21.83 -31.34
CA PRO A 34 30.12 20.47 -31.06
C PRO A 34 30.84 19.38 -31.90
N HIS A 35 30.90 18.11 -31.45
CA HIS A 35 31.33 17.00 -32.31
C HIS A 35 30.55 15.69 -32.11
N ARG A 36 30.45 14.93 -33.21
CA ARG A 36 29.68 13.68 -33.42
C ARG A 36 30.61 12.63 -34.04
N ALA A 37 30.24 11.34 -33.94
CA ALA A 37 30.96 10.12 -34.39
C ALA A 37 32.03 9.63 -33.39
N ALA A 38 32.34 8.33 -33.21
CA ALA A 38 31.84 7.06 -33.78
C ALA A 38 31.87 5.97 -32.66
N ARG A 39 30.99 4.94 -32.61
CA ARG A 39 31.19 3.57 -33.17
C ARG A 39 32.64 3.02 -33.03
N SER A 40 32.96 1.84 -32.46
CA SER A 40 32.15 0.70 -31.97
C SER A 40 32.89 -0.08 -30.82
N PRO A 41 32.88 -1.43 -30.63
CA PRO A 41 32.53 -2.00 -29.31
C PRO A 41 33.61 -2.85 -28.62
N SER A 42 33.69 -2.83 -27.28
CA SER A 42 34.46 -3.83 -26.52
C SER A 42 33.60 -5.08 -26.24
N LEU A 43 33.94 -6.16 -26.96
CA LEU A 43 33.43 -7.50 -26.73
C LEU A 43 34.10 -8.13 -25.50
N THR A 44 33.33 -8.60 -24.52
CA THR A 44 33.55 -9.92 -23.87
C THR A 44 32.38 -10.28 -22.93
N PRO A 45 31.63 -11.36 -23.20
CA PRO A 45 30.64 -11.89 -22.26
C PRO A 45 31.27 -12.93 -21.32
N ALA A 46 30.92 -12.87 -20.03
CA ALA A 46 31.15 -13.98 -19.09
C ALA A 46 30.06 -15.06 -19.29
N PRO A 47 30.36 -16.35 -19.04
CA PRO A 47 29.77 -17.44 -19.83
C PRO A 47 28.37 -17.87 -19.40
N VAL A 48 27.57 -18.26 -20.40
CA VAL A 48 26.34 -19.04 -20.23
C VAL A 48 26.73 -20.50 -19.97
N GLY A 49 26.46 -20.98 -18.75
CA GLY A 49 26.62 -22.40 -18.41
C GLY A 49 25.49 -23.24 -19.00
N SER A 50 25.63 -23.65 -20.26
CA SER A 50 24.77 -24.67 -20.86
C SER A 50 25.28 -26.06 -20.48
N THR A 51 24.55 -26.77 -19.61
CA THR A 51 24.78 -28.20 -19.34
C THR A 51 23.68 -29.03 -19.99
N PRO A 52 24.00 -30.04 -20.84
CA PRO A 52 23.00 -30.98 -21.33
C PRO A 52 22.52 -31.88 -20.19
N ALA A 53 21.23 -32.23 -20.20
CA ALA A 53 20.68 -33.22 -19.28
C ALA A 53 21.06 -34.64 -19.73
N THR A 54 22.19 -35.13 -19.24
CA THR A 54 22.60 -36.52 -19.41
C THR A 54 21.79 -37.41 -18.47
N LEU A 55 21.12 -38.42 -19.03
CA LEU A 55 20.45 -39.47 -18.27
C LEU A 55 21.49 -40.35 -17.54
N PRO A 56 21.38 -40.59 -16.22
CA PRO A 56 22.20 -41.57 -15.54
C PRO A 56 21.69 -42.99 -15.82
N SER A 57 22.58 -43.86 -16.32
CA SER A 57 22.37 -45.31 -16.36
C SER A 57 22.36 -45.89 -14.94
N PRO A 58 21.55 -46.93 -14.64
CA PRO A 58 21.49 -47.54 -13.32
C PRO A 58 22.38 -48.80 -13.24
N ASP A 59 23.64 -48.66 -12.81
CA ASP A 59 24.51 -49.82 -12.53
C ASP A 59 25.21 -49.71 -11.16
N GLY A 60 24.60 -50.35 -10.16
CA GLY A 60 25.22 -50.85 -8.92
C GLY A 60 25.32 -49.91 -7.70
N PRO A 61 25.50 -50.47 -6.48
CA PRO A 61 25.11 -51.79 -5.98
C PRO A 61 23.92 -51.74 -4.99
N LEU A 62 23.22 -52.86 -4.83
CA LEU A 62 22.06 -52.99 -3.96
C LEU A 62 22.44 -52.99 -2.46
N ASN A 63 21.60 -52.37 -1.63
CA ASN A 63 21.51 -52.63 -0.18
C ASN A 63 20.13 -53.25 0.11
N PRO A 64 20.01 -54.27 0.97
CA PRO A 64 18.79 -55.08 1.08
C PRO A 64 17.75 -54.41 2.00
N GLY A 65 16.46 -54.42 1.62
CA GLY A 65 15.42 -53.93 2.53
C GLY A 65 13.98 -53.80 2.05
N ASP A 66 13.69 -53.78 0.75
CA ASP A 66 12.29 -53.65 0.25
C ASP A 66 11.94 -54.74 -0.76
N GLU A 67 10.88 -55.48 -0.47
CA GLU A 67 10.33 -56.55 -1.30
C GLU A 67 9.45 -55.96 -2.41
N VAL A 68 9.79 -56.24 -3.67
CA VAL A 68 8.94 -55.93 -4.83
C VAL A 68 8.19 -57.20 -5.23
N PRO A 69 6.84 -57.20 -5.31
CA PRO A 69 6.09 -58.40 -5.65
C PRO A 69 6.40 -58.86 -7.08
N GLU A 70 6.82 -60.12 -7.21
CA GLU A 70 7.21 -60.75 -8.46
C GLU A 70 5.98 -61.04 -9.32
N ILE A 71 5.81 -60.27 -10.40
CA ILE A 71 4.71 -60.46 -11.35
C ILE A 71 5.16 -61.52 -12.37
N SER A 72 4.70 -62.77 -12.18
CA SER A 72 4.99 -63.86 -13.11
C SER A 72 4.52 -63.51 -14.53
N MET A 73 5.39 -63.76 -15.52
CA MET A 73 5.17 -63.46 -16.93
C MET A 73 4.76 -64.69 -17.77
N ASP A 74 4.45 -65.80 -17.10
CA ASP A 74 4.05 -67.07 -17.73
C ASP A 74 2.53 -67.08 -18.02
N GLY A 75 2.13 -66.38 -19.09
CA GLY A 75 0.72 -66.28 -19.48
C GLY A 75 0.46 -65.89 -20.94
N LEU A 76 1.48 -65.89 -21.80
CA LEU A 76 1.32 -65.59 -23.23
C LEU A 76 1.03 -66.86 -24.05
N ALA A 77 -0.17 -67.41 -23.87
CA ALA A 77 -0.77 -68.30 -24.87
C ALA A 77 -1.45 -67.44 -25.94
N ILE A 78 -1.18 -67.74 -27.22
CA ILE A 78 -1.85 -67.11 -28.36
C ILE A 78 -2.97 -68.05 -28.80
N ASP A 79 -4.20 -67.71 -28.45
CA ASP A 79 -5.42 -68.36 -28.95
C ASP A 79 -6.12 -67.43 -29.94
N ASP A 80 -6.04 -67.78 -31.23
CA ASP A 80 -6.84 -67.24 -32.34
C ASP A 80 -8.05 -68.18 -32.60
N PRO A 81 -9.18 -67.70 -33.16
CA PRO A 81 -10.07 -66.71 -32.56
C PRO A 81 -11.54 -67.19 -32.59
N ASP A 82 -12.23 -67.28 -31.45
CA ASP A 82 -13.65 -67.67 -31.45
C ASP A 82 -14.57 -66.48 -31.81
N ALA A 83 -15.55 -66.73 -32.67
CA ALA A 83 -16.28 -65.72 -33.40
C ALA A 83 -17.71 -65.50 -32.84
N ALA A 84 -17.84 -64.69 -31.79
CA ALA A 84 -19.16 -64.17 -31.37
C ALA A 84 -19.19 -62.89 -30.51
N GLU A 85 -18.08 -62.37 -29.97
CA GLU A 85 -18.16 -61.22 -29.05
C GLU A 85 -18.25 -59.88 -29.79
N ALA A 86 -19.45 -59.28 -29.76
CA ALA A 86 -19.71 -57.99 -30.38
C ALA A 86 -18.83 -56.89 -29.74
N PRO A 87 -18.22 -55.98 -30.52
CA PRO A 87 -17.30 -54.99 -29.99
C PRO A 87 -18.03 -54.06 -29.01
N ALA A 88 -17.60 -54.08 -27.75
CA ALA A 88 -18.16 -53.24 -26.70
C ALA A 88 -18.16 -51.75 -27.15
N PRO A 89 -19.27 -51.01 -26.97
CA PRO A 89 -19.38 -49.64 -27.49
C PRO A 89 -18.29 -48.73 -26.94
N ILE A 90 -17.35 -48.34 -27.81
CA ILE A 90 -16.27 -47.41 -27.46
C ILE A 90 -16.91 -46.11 -26.95
N PRO A 91 -16.63 -45.68 -25.70
CA PRO A 91 -17.30 -44.53 -25.11
C PRO A 91 -17.03 -43.27 -25.97
N PRO A 92 -18.07 -42.46 -26.25
CA PRO A 92 -17.95 -41.37 -27.21
C PRO A 92 -16.87 -40.38 -26.78
N LYS A 93 -15.86 -40.19 -27.64
CA LYS A 93 -14.75 -39.25 -27.41
C LYS A 93 -15.34 -37.87 -27.09
N LYS A 94 -15.15 -37.40 -25.84
CA LYS A 94 -15.65 -36.11 -25.37
C LYS A 94 -15.19 -35.01 -26.33
N LYS A 95 -16.13 -34.37 -27.04
CA LYS A 95 -15.84 -33.27 -27.97
C LYS A 95 -15.06 -32.20 -27.19
N LYS A 96 -13.85 -31.87 -27.64
CA LYS A 96 -13.05 -30.78 -27.04
C LYS A 96 -13.85 -29.49 -27.21
N ARG A 97 -14.20 -28.84 -26.09
CA ARG A 97 -14.90 -27.54 -26.14
C ARG A 97 -13.94 -26.51 -26.70
N GLU A 98 -14.39 -25.73 -27.68
CA GLU A 98 -13.58 -24.65 -28.22
C GLU A 98 -13.40 -23.54 -27.16
N PRO A 99 -12.22 -22.90 -27.07
CA PRO A 99 -12.01 -21.80 -26.14
C PRO A 99 -12.91 -20.61 -26.45
N PHE A 100 -13.48 -20.02 -25.40
CA PHE A 100 -14.27 -18.79 -25.54
C PHE A 100 -13.40 -17.63 -26.05
N ARG A 101 -13.84 -16.98 -27.13
CA ARG A 101 -13.15 -15.83 -27.74
C ARG A 101 -13.39 -14.55 -26.94
N PHE A 102 -12.71 -14.42 -25.80
CA PHE A 102 -12.91 -13.32 -24.85
C PHE A 102 -12.83 -11.90 -25.45
N LEU A 103 -12.02 -11.70 -26.50
CA LEU A 103 -11.88 -10.40 -27.17
C LEU A 103 -13.01 -10.08 -28.16
N ASP A 104 -13.88 -11.05 -28.48
CA ASP A 104 -15.08 -10.82 -29.29
C ASP A 104 -16.23 -10.22 -28.44
N LEU A 105 -16.12 -10.23 -27.10
CA LEU A 105 -17.04 -9.50 -26.22
C LEU A 105 -16.93 -7.99 -26.45
N PRO A 106 -18.04 -7.22 -26.34
CA PRO A 106 -18.01 -5.77 -26.17
C PRO A 106 -17.09 -5.32 -25.03
N ALA A 107 -16.53 -4.11 -25.13
CA ALA A 107 -15.53 -3.61 -24.19
C ALA A 107 -16.09 -3.45 -22.77
N GLU A 108 -17.36 -3.12 -22.66
CA GLU A 108 -18.15 -2.96 -21.44
C GLU A 108 -18.18 -4.29 -20.66
N LEU A 109 -18.52 -5.40 -21.34
CA LEU A 109 -18.53 -6.72 -20.72
C LEU A 109 -17.11 -7.21 -20.35
N ARG A 110 -16.07 -6.80 -21.10
CA ARG A 110 -14.68 -7.07 -20.70
C ARG A 110 -14.31 -6.30 -19.43
N ILE A 111 -14.71 -5.03 -19.32
CA ILE A 111 -14.49 -4.18 -18.13
C ILE A 111 -15.14 -4.80 -16.90
N GLU A 112 -16.40 -5.22 -16.98
CA GLU A 112 -17.08 -5.95 -15.89
C GLU A 112 -16.29 -7.19 -15.45
N VAL A 113 -15.89 -8.05 -16.40
CA VAL A 113 -15.07 -9.25 -16.08
C VAL A 113 -13.74 -8.88 -15.44
N TYR A 114 -13.08 -7.78 -15.87
CA TYR A 114 -11.87 -7.31 -15.20
C TYR A 114 -12.17 -6.87 -13.77
N THR A 115 -13.24 -6.13 -13.50
CA THR A 115 -13.61 -5.67 -12.15
C THR A 115 -13.66 -6.84 -11.16
N TYR A 116 -14.37 -7.92 -11.48
CA TYR A 116 -14.41 -9.12 -10.65
C TYR A 116 -13.05 -9.84 -10.51
N PHE A 117 -12.19 -9.80 -11.54
CA PHE A 117 -10.91 -10.51 -11.53
C PHE A 117 -9.79 -9.74 -10.82
N VAL A 118 -9.77 -8.40 -10.92
CA VAL A 118 -8.67 -7.55 -10.47
C VAL A 118 -8.93 -6.82 -9.13
N ALA A 119 -10.16 -6.88 -8.60
CA ALA A 119 -10.49 -6.36 -7.28
C ALA A 119 -9.59 -7.02 -6.22
N ALA A 120 -8.92 -6.22 -5.40
CA ALA A 120 -8.13 -6.67 -4.25
C ALA A 120 -9.05 -6.85 -3.04
N ASP A 121 -8.70 -7.79 -2.17
CA ASP A 121 -9.49 -8.15 -0.98
C ASP A 121 -9.16 -7.25 0.23
N ASP A 122 -8.06 -6.49 0.13
CA ASP A 122 -7.48 -5.58 1.13
C ASP A 122 -6.72 -4.45 0.39
N VAL A 123 -6.43 -3.36 1.08
CA VAL A 123 -5.72 -2.17 0.58
C VAL A 123 -4.33 -2.53 0.04
N VAL A 124 -4.04 -2.02 -1.14
CA VAL A 124 -2.83 -2.37 -1.89
C VAL A 124 -1.62 -1.60 -1.35
N ASP A 125 -0.66 -2.33 -0.76
CA ASP A 125 0.56 -1.82 -0.12
C ASP A 125 1.79 -2.73 -0.43
N LEU A 126 2.94 -2.48 0.19
CA LEU A 126 4.13 -3.33 0.18
C LEU A 126 4.05 -4.53 1.16
N ASN A 127 2.84 -5.06 1.38
CA ASN A 127 2.59 -6.22 2.25
C ASN A 127 3.32 -7.47 1.71
N THR A 128 3.97 -8.21 2.61
CA THR A 128 4.65 -9.49 2.33
C THR A 128 3.80 -10.50 1.54
N GLN A 129 2.50 -10.58 1.82
CA GLN A 129 1.60 -11.54 1.18
C GLN A 129 1.09 -11.08 -0.19
N ASN A 130 1.31 -9.82 -0.60
CA ASN A 130 0.82 -9.31 -1.87
C ASN A 130 1.43 -10.03 -3.08
N HIS A 131 2.60 -10.66 -2.93
CA HIS A 131 3.14 -11.57 -3.95
C HIS A 131 2.27 -12.82 -4.18
N LYS A 132 1.51 -13.29 -3.19
CA LYS A 132 0.64 -14.48 -3.35
C LYS A 132 -0.69 -14.12 -3.99
N TYR A 133 -1.33 -13.04 -3.52
CA TYR A 133 -2.68 -12.65 -3.93
C TYR A 133 -2.67 -11.76 -5.18
N LEU A 134 -1.97 -10.62 -5.17
CA LEU A 134 -1.96 -9.69 -6.30
C LEU A 134 -1.21 -10.22 -7.52
N ARG A 135 -0.21 -11.11 -7.38
CA ARG A 135 0.49 -11.69 -8.54
C ARG A 135 -0.45 -12.45 -9.48
N LYS A 136 -1.47 -13.12 -8.94
CA LYS A 136 -2.49 -13.83 -9.72
C LYS A 136 -3.43 -12.82 -10.39
N LYS A 137 -3.97 -11.86 -9.64
CA LYS A 137 -4.84 -10.78 -10.15
C LYS A 137 -4.15 -9.93 -11.23
N LEU A 138 -2.83 -9.72 -11.13
CA LEU A 138 -2.01 -8.98 -12.10
C LEU A 138 -1.47 -9.82 -13.28
N SER A 139 -1.66 -11.15 -13.32
CA SER A 139 -1.13 -11.95 -14.44
C SER A 139 -1.87 -11.68 -15.76
N ILE A 140 -3.14 -11.29 -15.68
CA ILE A 140 -3.97 -10.92 -16.84
C ILE A 140 -3.36 -9.75 -17.63
N LEU A 141 -2.65 -8.83 -16.97
CA LEU A 141 -1.98 -7.68 -17.60
C LEU A 141 -0.82 -8.06 -18.54
N LYS A 142 -0.43 -9.34 -18.60
CA LYS A 142 0.64 -9.86 -19.45
C LYS A 142 0.14 -10.55 -20.73
N THR A 143 -1.17 -10.64 -20.92
CA THR A 143 -1.80 -11.42 -22.01
C THR A 143 -1.66 -10.73 -23.38
N CYS A 144 -2.25 -9.56 -23.56
CA CYS A 144 -2.15 -8.77 -24.80
C CYS A 144 -2.26 -7.26 -24.54
N LYS A 145 -1.99 -6.43 -25.55
CA LYS A 145 -2.00 -4.96 -25.44
C LYS A 145 -3.38 -4.36 -25.12
N ALA A 146 -4.47 -4.97 -25.58
CA ALA A 146 -5.83 -4.51 -25.32
C ALA A 146 -6.20 -4.74 -23.85
N ILE A 147 -6.14 -6.01 -23.41
CA ILE A 147 -6.36 -6.41 -22.01
C ILE A 147 -5.43 -5.63 -21.07
N HIS A 148 -4.16 -5.44 -21.42
CA HIS A 148 -3.24 -4.65 -20.62
C HIS A 148 -3.74 -3.22 -20.39
N ARG A 149 -4.25 -2.52 -21.43
CA ARG A 149 -4.74 -1.14 -21.29
C ARG A 149 -6.01 -1.08 -20.45
N GLU A 150 -6.98 -1.93 -20.77
CA GLU A 150 -8.29 -1.97 -20.12
C GLU A 150 -8.17 -2.37 -18.64
N ALA A 151 -7.61 -3.55 -18.36
CA ALA A 151 -7.50 -4.08 -17.01
C ALA A 151 -6.48 -3.32 -16.14
N THR A 152 -5.49 -2.62 -16.72
CA THR A 152 -4.63 -1.70 -15.94
C THR A 152 -5.44 -0.54 -15.39
N HIS A 153 -6.29 0.10 -16.21
CA HIS A 153 -7.13 1.19 -15.74
C HIS A 153 -8.05 0.70 -14.61
N VAL A 154 -8.79 -0.39 -14.86
CA VAL A 154 -9.70 -0.99 -13.85
C VAL A 154 -8.96 -1.33 -12.56
N PHE A 155 -7.80 -1.98 -12.61
CA PHE A 155 -7.03 -2.35 -11.41
C PHE A 155 -6.61 -1.14 -10.57
N TYR A 156 -6.23 -0.02 -11.18
CA TYR A 156 -5.86 1.19 -10.43
C TYR A 156 -7.08 2.03 -10.02
N SER A 157 -8.21 1.92 -10.73
CA SER A 157 -9.41 2.72 -10.47
C SER A 157 -10.43 2.10 -9.51
N ILE A 158 -10.38 0.79 -9.23
CA ILE A 158 -11.29 0.15 -8.25
C ILE A 158 -10.63 -0.12 -6.89
N ASN A 159 -9.29 -0.26 -6.87
CA ASN A 159 -8.56 -0.64 -5.66
C ASN A 159 -8.05 0.57 -4.91
N THR A 160 -8.12 0.51 -3.58
CA THR A 160 -7.51 1.53 -2.70
C THR A 160 -6.03 1.23 -2.49
N PHE A 161 -5.17 2.25 -2.56
CA PHE A 161 -3.72 2.11 -2.37
C PHE A 161 -3.24 2.86 -1.13
N ARG A 162 -2.36 2.23 -0.35
CA ARG A 162 -1.82 2.86 0.86
C ARG A 162 -0.71 3.87 0.53
N ILE A 163 -0.79 5.06 1.13
CA ILE A 163 0.19 6.13 0.92
C ILE A 163 1.54 5.77 1.55
N PHE A 164 1.52 5.26 2.79
CA PHE A 164 2.72 4.88 3.54
C PHE A 164 2.64 3.43 4.08
N PRO A 165 3.73 2.65 4.03
CA PRO A 165 3.70 1.26 4.45
C PRO A 165 3.60 1.12 5.96
N THR A 166 2.72 0.24 6.41
CA THR A 166 2.43 -0.02 7.83
C THR A 166 3.00 -1.34 8.33
N GLN A 167 3.31 -2.30 7.46
CA GLN A 167 3.83 -3.60 7.88
C GLN A 167 5.22 -3.52 8.54
N GLY A 168 5.26 -3.85 9.83
CA GLY A 168 6.47 -3.89 10.66
C GLY A 168 7.58 -4.76 10.06
N GLY A 169 8.84 -4.36 10.30
CA GLY A 169 10.03 -5.05 9.79
C GLY A 169 10.66 -4.35 8.58
N ARG A 170 10.92 -5.11 7.50
CA ARG A 170 11.67 -4.62 6.32
C ARG A 170 10.94 -3.47 5.59
N TYR A 171 9.62 -3.53 5.49
CA TYR A 171 8.83 -2.64 4.64
C TYR A 171 8.52 -1.31 5.31
N PHE A 172 8.26 -1.29 6.63
CA PHE A 172 8.21 -0.07 7.45
C PHE A 172 9.42 0.86 7.27
N LYS A 173 10.60 0.28 6.99
CA LYS A 173 11.88 0.99 6.80
C LYS A 173 12.20 1.31 5.33
N THR A 174 11.29 1.10 4.38
CA THR A 174 11.52 1.44 2.96
C THR A 174 11.59 2.95 2.77
N LYS A 175 12.64 3.43 2.09
CA LYS A 175 12.75 4.85 1.69
C LYS A 175 11.79 5.24 0.56
N LYS A 176 11.11 4.27 -0.05
CA LYS A 176 10.13 4.49 -1.14
C LYS A 176 8.87 3.64 -0.87
N PRO A 177 7.73 4.26 -0.48
CA PRO A 177 6.45 3.56 -0.30
C PRO A 177 5.92 3.01 -1.62
N LEU A 178 4.80 2.27 -1.62
CA LEU A 178 4.23 1.73 -2.86
C LEU A 178 3.90 2.84 -3.86
N LEU A 179 3.23 3.90 -3.40
CA LEU A 179 2.80 5.02 -4.24
C LEU A 179 3.97 5.65 -5.03
N ALA A 180 5.10 5.88 -4.36
CA ALA A 180 6.35 6.40 -4.96
C ALA A 180 7.06 5.42 -5.92
N ARG A 181 6.61 4.17 -6.02
CA ARG A 181 7.11 3.16 -6.97
C ARG A 181 6.20 3.01 -8.19
N LEU A 182 4.97 3.52 -8.14
CA LEU A 182 4.05 3.52 -9.27
C LEU A 182 4.51 4.53 -10.33
N LYS A 183 4.31 4.19 -11.60
CA LYS A 183 4.60 5.10 -12.72
C LYS A 183 3.59 6.26 -12.73
N PRO A 184 3.93 7.45 -13.27
CA PRO A 184 3.00 8.59 -13.32
C PRO A 184 1.65 8.28 -13.99
N HIS A 185 1.59 7.41 -15.01
CA HIS A 185 0.31 7.00 -15.61
C HIS A 185 -0.52 6.07 -14.71
N GLN A 186 0.11 5.29 -13.83
CA GLN A 186 -0.58 4.43 -12.86
C GLN A 186 -1.17 5.29 -11.75
N ARG A 187 -0.40 6.26 -11.23
CA ARG A 187 -0.88 7.25 -10.24
C ARG A 187 -2.06 8.08 -10.76
N ARG A 188 -2.02 8.52 -12.01
CA ARG A 188 -3.17 9.18 -12.66
C ARG A 188 -4.40 8.29 -12.83
N SER A 189 -4.29 6.97 -12.73
CA SER A 189 -5.45 6.05 -12.79
C SER A 189 -6.01 5.70 -11.40
N LEU A 190 -5.41 6.21 -10.31
CA LEU A 190 -5.89 5.99 -8.95
C LEU A 190 -7.14 6.83 -8.68
N SER A 191 -8.12 6.21 -8.04
CA SER A 191 -9.38 6.82 -7.57
C SER A 191 -9.43 6.97 -6.05
N SER A 192 -8.79 6.05 -5.32
CA SER A 192 -8.84 5.99 -3.87
C SER A 192 -7.49 5.69 -3.23
N LEU A 193 -7.21 6.39 -2.14
CA LEU A 193 -6.01 6.23 -1.31
C LEU A 193 -6.38 5.95 0.15
N GLU A 194 -5.48 5.30 0.88
CA GLU A 194 -5.56 5.14 2.33
C GLU A 194 -4.34 5.77 3.04
N LEU A 195 -4.62 6.59 4.05
CA LEU A 195 -3.67 7.02 5.08
C LEU A 195 -3.98 6.26 6.37
N ARG A 196 -3.21 5.21 6.66
CA ARG A 196 -3.33 4.44 7.90
C ARG A 196 -2.38 4.97 8.98
N LEU A 197 -2.93 5.28 10.15
CA LEU A 197 -2.27 5.87 11.31
C LEU A 197 -2.29 4.88 12.48
N GLY A 198 -1.40 5.03 13.46
CA GLY A 198 -1.20 4.12 14.60
C GLY A 198 0.16 3.38 14.59
N PRO A 199 0.59 2.74 13.48
CA PRO A 199 1.87 2.02 13.44
C PRO A 199 3.08 2.90 13.75
N GLY A 200 3.85 2.51 14.78
CA GLY A 200 5.04 3.23 15.23
C GLY A 200 4.77 4.57 15.92
N TRP A 201 3.59 4.76 16.52
CA TRP A 201 3.18 6.02 17.16
C TRP A 201 4.18 6.61 18.18
N THR A 202 5.00 5.79 18.84
CA THR A 202 6.07 6.23 19.76
C THR A 202 7.35 6.75 19.06
N ASP A 203 7.63 6.29 17.84
CA ASP A 203 8.70 6.81 16.96
C ASP A 203 8.27 6.70 15.48
N PRO A 204 7.47 7.67 14.98
CA PRO A 204 6.87 7.58 13.66
C PRO A 204 7.94 7.46 12.56
N PRO A 205 7.70 6.66 11.49
CA PRO A 205 8.76 6.39 10.52
C PRO A 205 9.24 7.65 9.81
N ARG A 206 10.56 7.85 9.77
CA ARG A 206 11.21 8.97 9.06
C ARG A 206 10.87 9.05 7.56
N GLY A 207 10.28 8.00 6.98
CA GLY A 207 9.78 7.97 5.60
C GLY A 207 8.34 8.44 5.43
N TRP A 208 7.58 8.68 6.51
CA TRP A 208 6.22 9.22 6.49
C TRP A 208 6.29 10.75 6.38
N VAL A 209 6.76 11.21 5.22
CA VAL A 209 6.90 12.63 4.89
C VAL A 209 6.35 12.83 3.49
N VAL A 210 5.39 13.74 3.34
CA VAL A 210 4.89 14.17 2.04
C VAL A 210 5.97 15.01 1.35
N ASN A 211 6.31 14.63 0.13
CA ASN A 211 7.29 15.32 -0.71
C ASN A 211 7.03 15.01 -2.19
N PRO A 212 7.61 15.78 -3.14
CA PRO A 212 7.36 15.56 -4.57
C PRO A 212 7.75 14.17 -5.10
N ALA A 213 8.66 13.44 -4.43
CA ALA A 213 9.02 12.07 -4.84
C ALA A 213 7.96 11.01 -4.45
N LEU A 214 7.03 11.34 -3.54
CA LEU A 214 5.80 10.58 -3.32
C LEU A 214 4.84 10.75 -4.52
N GLY A 215 4.77 11.98 -5.05
CA GLY A 215 3.95 12.39 -6.18
C GLY A 215 2.46 12.13 -5.97
N LEU A 216 1.93 12.65 -4.85
CA LEU A 216 0.50 12.77 -4.63
C LEU A 216 -0.14 13.70 -5.68
N SER A 217 0.57 14.74 -6.10
CA SER A 217 0.22 15.62 -7.24
C SER A 217 0.05 14.91 -8.59
N ASP A 218 0.61 13.70 -8.80
CA ASP A 218 0.30 12.87 -10.00
C ASP A 218 -1.05 12.11 -9.87
N CYS A 219 -1.69 12.12 -8.70
CA CYS A 219 -2.89 11.33 -8.39
C CYS A 219 -4.19 12.10 -8.71
N VAL A 220 -4.24 12.70 -9.90
CA VAL A 220 -5.24 13.71 -10.31
C VAL A 220 -6.71 13.25 -10.34
N ASN A 221 -6.97 11.94 -10.25
CA ASN A 221 -8.31 11.34 -10.24
C ASN A 221 -8.73 10.80 -8.86
N VAL A 222 -7.90 10.99 -7.83
CA VAL A 222 -8.21 10.56 -6.46
C VAL A 222 -9.21 11.52 -5.83
N HIS A 223 -10.45 11.04 -5.72
CA HIS A 223 -11.59 11.76 -5.13
C HIS A 223 -11.99 11.19 -3.75
N LYS A 224 -11.44 10.03 -3.36
CA LYS A 224 -11.63 9.39 -2.04
C LYS A 224 -10.31 9.16 -1.31
N LEU A 225 -10.14 9.79 -0.15
CA LEU A 225 -9.10 9.46 0.82
C LEU A 225 -9.75 8.78 2.02
N THR A 226 -9.24 7.62 2.42
CA THR A 226 -9.63 6.96 3.69
C THR A 226 -8.54 7.21 4.72
N VAL A 227 -8.88 7.81 5.87
CA VAL A 227 -7.99 7.98 7.01
C VAL A 227 -8.37 6.92 8.04
N PHE A 228 -7.54 5.90 8.18
CA PHE A 228 -7.77 4.77 9.08
C PHE A 228 -6.92 4.90 10.34
N ALA A 229 -7.54 5.13 11.48
CA ALA A 229 -6.87 5.19 12.78
C ALA A 229 -6.81 3.79 13.41
N GLU A 230 -5.65 3.13 13.37
CA GLU A 230 -5.48 1.77 13.93
C GLU A 230 -5.39 1.78 15.47
N ILE A 231 -4.75 2.80 16.03
CA ILE A 231 -4.62 3.05 17.48
C ILE A 231 -4.70 4.55 17.71
N ASP A 232 -5.49 4.99 18.70
CA ASP A 232 -5.44 6.35 19.22
C ASP A 232 -4.62 6.38 20.53
N PRO A 233 -3.37 6.88 20.51
CA PRO A 233 -2.54 6.95 21.70
C PRO A 233 -2.96 8.08 22.66
N SER A 234 -3.91 8.94 22.30
CA SER A 234 -4.41 10.02 23.17
C SER A 234 -5.34 9.54 24.30
N GLU A 235 -5.77 8.27 24.24
CA GLU A 235 -6.50 7.60 25.33
C GLU A 235 -5.58 7.31 26.54
N SER A 236 -6.11 7.48 27.76
CA SER A 236 -5.34 7.46 29.02
C SER A 236 -4.54 6.18 29.27
N TYR A 237 -5.02 5.04 28.75
CA TYR A 237 -4.32 3.75 28.78
C TYR A 237 -2.87 3.81 28.23
N TYR A 238 -2.58 4.78 27.35
CA TYR A 238 -1.27 4.92 26.72
C TYR A 238 -0.34 5.95 27.38
N GLU A 239 -0.76 6.69 28.41
CA GLU A 239 0.00 7.81 29.01
C GLU A 239 1.46 7.47 29.33
N GLY A 240 1.72 6.35 30.01
CA GLY A 240 3.08 5.89 30.36
C GLY A 240 3.92 5.37 29.18
N TYR A 241 3.33 5.22 27.99
CA TYR A 241 3.99 4.74 26.78
C TYR A 241 4.21 5.86 25.73
N ARG A 242 3.60 7.03 25.92
CA ARG A 242 3.78 8.21 25.03
C ARG A 242 5.19 8.76 25.11
N ARG A 243 5.67 9.31 24.00
CA ARG A 243 6.88 10.14 23.95
C ARG A 243 6.64 11.50 24.63
N ALA A 244 5.47 12.09 24.39
CA ALA A 244 4.92 13.29 25.02
C ALA A 244 3.44 13.41 24.62
N ASP A 245 2.63 14.13 25.40
CA ASP A 245 1.24 14.41 25.05
C ASP A 245 1.12 15.29 23.80
N GLY A 246 0.15 15.01 22.94
CA GLY A 246 -0.07 15.75 21.68
C GLY A 246 0.99 15.50 20.59
N PHE A 247 2.04 14.72 20.86
CA PHE A 247 3.14 14.48 19.92
C PHE A 247 2.67 13.74 18.66
N TYR A 248 1.93 12.65 18.83
CA TYR A 248 1.50 11.84 17.68
C TYR A 248 0.32 12.47 16.97
N GLU A 249 -0.57 13.11 17.73
CA GLU A 249 -1.74 13.84 17.27
C GLU A 249 -1.33 15.04 16.41
N GLY A 250 -0.31 15.80 16.84
CA GLY A 250 0.31 16.85 16.05
C GLY A 250 0.93 16.32 14.75
N PHE A 251 1.76 15.27 14.85
CA PHE A 251 2.33 14.59 13.68
C PHE A 251 1.25 14.13 12.68
N CYS A 252 0.16 13.52 13.16
CA CYS A 252 -0.93 13.03 12.32
C CYS A 252 -1.70 14.15 11.64
N ARG A 253 -1.99 15.25 12.36
CA ARG A 253 -2.63 16.45 11.78
C ARG A 253 -1.78 17.07 10.68
N ASP A 254 -0.48 17.24 10.93
CA ASP A 254 0.43 17.80 9.93
C ASP A 254 0.61 16.87 8.73
N LEU A 255 0.68 15.55 8.96
CA LEU A 255 0.75 14.57 7.89
C LEU A 255 -0.50 14.61 7.00
N LEU A 256 -1.70 14.62 7.59
CA LEU A 256 -2.96 14.74 6.86
C LEU A 256 -3.04 16.06 6.08
N ARG A 257 -2.76 17.20 6.73
CA ARG A 257 -2.77 18.53 6.08
C ARG A 257 -1.85 18.56 4.85
N ASN A 258 -0.66 18.00 4.94
CA ASN A 258 0.26 17.91 3.81
C ASN A 258 -0.27 16.97 2.69
N VAL A 259 -0.91 15.84 3.03
CA VAL A 259 -1.53 14.94 2.05
C VAL A 259 -2.68 15.63 1.31
N LEU A 260 -3.58 16.30 2.04
CA LEU A 260 -4.72 17.04 1.49
C LEU A 260 -4.29 18.22 0.61
N THR A 261 -3.12 18.81 0.89
CA THR A 261 -2.57 19.94 0.10
C THR A 261 -2.06 19.49 -1.27
N GLU A 262 -1.46 18.30 -1.38
CA GLU A 262 -0.99 17.74 -2.66
C GLU A 262 -2.12 17.10 -3.50
N LEU A 263 -3.22 16.67 -2.87
CA LEU A 263 -4.36 16.05 -3.54
C LEU A 263 -5.40 17.09 -3.96
N SER A 264 -5.11 17.81 -5.04
CA SER A 264 -5.97 18.90 -5.57
C SER A 264 -7.40 18.48 -5.90
N SER A 265 -7.59 17.25 -6.38
CA SER A 265 -8.88 16.72 -6.88
C SER A 265 -9.66 15.91 -5.82
N LEU A 266 -9.25 15.99 -4.55
CA LEU A 266 -9.86 15.25 -3.47
C LEU A 266 -11.06 16.00 -2.91
N ASP A 267 -12.25 15.48 -3.11
CA ASP A 267 -13.49 16.08 -2.62
C ASP A 267 -13.85 15.58 -1.22
N CYS A 268 -13.64 14.28 -0.95
CA CYS A 268 -14.14 13.60 0.25
C CYS A 268 -13.08 12.81 1.03
N VAL A 269 -13.07 13.00 2.35
CA VAL A 269 -12.27 12.25 3.33
C VAL A 269 -13.19 11.33 4.14
N HIS A 270 -12.92 10.02 4.09
CA HIS A 270 -13.60 9.03 4.92
C HIS A 270 -12.77 8.77 6.17
N PHE A 271 -13.36 8.87 7.36
CA PHE A 271 -12.72 8.50 8.62
C PHE A 271 -13.21 7.13 9.09
N ASP A 272 -12.25 6.28 9.49
CA ASP A 272 -12.50 4.94 10.00
C ASP A 272 -11.44 4.57 11.05
N GLY A 273 -11.62 3.47 11.79
CA GLY A 273 -10.67 3.09 12.83
C GLY A 273 -10.77 1.65 13.33
N GLY A 274 -9.68 1.23 13.98
CA GLY A 274 -9.56 -0.08 14.60
C GLY A 274 -10.36 -0.22 15.89
N PRO A 275 -10.49 -1.46 16.41
CA PRO A 275 -11.18 -1.73 17.68
C PRO A 275 -10.55 -0.93 18.83
N GLY A 276 -11.37 -0.14 19.53
CA GLY A 276 -10.94 0.71 20.65
C GLY A 276 -10.61 2.17 20.27
N VAL A 277 -10.64 2.55 18.99
CA VAL A 277 -10.59 3.96 18.59
C VAL A 277 -11.99 4.59 18.70
N LYS A 278 -12.07 5.75 19.36
CA LYS A 278 -13.31 6.53 19.55
C LYS A 278 -13.44 7.63 18.49
N LYS A 279 -14.66 7.87 18.01
CA LYS A 279 -14.96 8.94 17.03
C LYS A 279 -14.54 10.33 17.55
N ARG A 280 -14.77 10.57 18.85
CA ARG A 280 -14.46 11.81 19.58
C ARG A 280 -13.08 11.78 20.28
N GLY A 281 -12.25 10.77 20.05
CA GLY A 281 -10.88 10.70 20.58
C GLY A 281 -10.03 11.87 20.09
N ALA A 282 -9.07 12.37 20.90
CA ALA A 282 -8.40 13.64 20.62
C ALA A 282 -7.54 13.60 19.35
N MET A 283 -7.02 12.43 18.95
CA MET A 283 -6.36 12.27 17.66
C MET A 283 -7.36 12.37 16.51
N VAL A 284 -8.48 11.64 16.58
CA VAL A 284 -9.50 11.57 15.50
C VAL A 284 -10.20 12.92 15.33
N ALA A 285 -10.64 13.54 16.43
CA ALA A 285 -11.23 14.88 16.41
C ALA A 285 -10.28 15.92 15.80
N GLY A 286 -8.98 15.86 16.13
CA GLY A 286 -7.97 16.73 15.53
C GLY A 286 -7.77 16.50 14.02
N LEU A 287 -7.98 15.28 13.52
CA LEU A 287 -7.91 14.97 12.08
C LEU A 287 -9.17 15.41 11.33
N ILE A 288 -10.34 15.27 11.95
CA ILE A 288 -11.62 15.80 11.46
C ILE A 288 -11.51 17.32 11.27
N GLN A 289 -11.04 18.04 12.29
CA GLN A 289 -10.81 19.49 12.21
C GLN A 289 -9.91 19.88 11.03
N VAL A 290 -8.84 19.11 10.74
CA VAL A 290 -7.96 19.37 9.58
C VAL A 290 -8.68 19.18 8.25
N ALA A 291 -9.62 18.23 8.15
CA ALA A 291 -10.44 18.06 6.95
C ALA A 291 -11.46 19.21 6.77
N GLU A 292 -12.07 19.67 7.86
CA GLU A 292 -12.99 20.83 7.88
C GLU A 292 -12.26 22.13 7.51
N GLU A 293 -11.09 22.40 8.11
CA GLU A 293 -10.21 23.55 7.79
C GLU A 293 -9.84 23.60 6.30
N MET A 294 -9.77 22.44 5.64
CA MET A 294 -9.46 22.30 4.21
C MET A 294 -10.70 22.14 3.32
N GLY A 295 -11.89 22.36 3.87
CA GLY A 295 -13.16 22.37 3.14
C GLY A 295 -13.51 21.02 2.47
N LYS A 296 -13.11 19.90 3.07
CA LYS A 296 -13.35 18.55 2.52
C LYS A 296 -14.64 17.96 3.08
N GLU A 297 -15.37 17.24 2.23
CA GLU A 297 -16.55 16.50 2.66
C GLU A 297 -16.14 15.34 3.57
N ILE A 298 -16.67 15.30 4.79
CA ILE A 298 -16.43 14.21 5.73
C ILE A 298 -17.45 13.10 5.54
N ARG A 299 -16.97 11.86 5.48
CA ARG A 299 -17.79 10.64 5.53
C ARG A 299 -17.17 9.64 6.50
N TRP A 300 -17.91 8.59 6.79
CA TRP A 300 -17.48 7.52 7.69
C TRP A 300 -17.18 6.24 6.92
N GLY A 301 -16.18 5.49 7.38
CA GLY A 301 -15.80 4.20 6.81
C GLY A 301 -16.62 3.02 7.37
N PRO A 302 -16.59 1.87 6.68
CA PRO A 302 -17.43 0.72 7.03
C PRO A 302 -16.91 -0.14 8.18
N GLU A 303 -15.63 -0.06 8.58
CA GLU A 303 -15.07 -1.01 9.56
C GLU A 303 -15.53 -0.72 10.98
N ARG A 304 -15.46 0.55 11.43
CA ARG A 304 -15.87 0.92 12.80
C ARG A 304 -17.37 1.11 12.94
N GLY A 305 -18.08 1.33 11.83
CA GLY A 305 -19.52 1.59 11.80
C GLY A 305 -19.92 2.99 12.29
N TRP A 306 -18.99 3.95 12.31
CA TRP A 306 -19.31 5.34 12.66
C TRP A 306 -20.39 5.89 11.72
N THR A 307 -21.34 6.62 12.28
CA THR A 307 -22.37 7.36 11.52
C THR A 307 -22.52 8.77 12.09
N ASP A 308 -23.27 9.63 11.40
CA ASP A 308 -23.62 10.96 11.92
C ASP A 308 -24.69 10.92 13.02
N GLN A 309 -25.33 9.78 13.23
CA GLN A 309 -26.15 9.57 14.43
C GLN A 309 -25.20 9.44 15.62
N GLU A 310 -25.54 10.14 16.70
CA GLU A 310 -24.67 10.24 17.85
C GLU A 310 -24.52 8.87 18.50
N GLU A 311 -23.27 8.39 18.60
CA GLU A 311 -22.92 7.41 19.64
C GLU A 311 -23.17 8.13 20.97
N GLU A 312 -24.35 7.90 21.55
CA GLU A 312 -24.67 8.24 22.94
C GLU A 312 -23.63 7.50 23.78
N ASP A 313 -22.68 8.25 24.36
CA ASP A 313 -21.45 7.71 24.93
C ASP A 313 -21.75 6.55 25.89
N ASP A 314 -20.97 5.46 25.77
CA ASP A 314 -20.93 4.39 26.77
C ASP A 314 -20.83 5.03 28.16
N ALA A 315 -21.91 4.95 28.94
CA ALA A 315 -22.03 5.53 30.26
C ALA A 315 -21.76 4.45 31.33
N PRO A 316 -20.50 4.21 31.75
CA PRO A 316 -20.25 3.36 32.89
C PRO A 316 -20.71 4.04 34.19
N ALA A 317 -21.28 3.23 35.09
CA ALA A 317 -21.43 3.52 36.52
C ALA A 317 -22.56 4.46 37.01
N ALA A 318 -23.65 4.69 36.25
CA ALA A 318 -24.88 5.27 36.83
C ALA A 318 -25.85 4.21 37.42
N LEU A 319 -25.86 2.98 36.87
CA LEU A 319 -26.77 1.91 37.27
C LEU A 319 -26.32 1.07 38.48
N ALA A 320 -25.07 1.27 38.96
CA ALA A 320 -24.52 0.52 40.10
C ALA A 320 -24.87 1.14 41.46
N GLU A 321 -24.90 2.48 41.60
CA GLU A 321 -25.28 3.12 42.87
C GLU A 321 -26.78 2.98 43.18
N ALA A 322 -27.65 3.04 42.16
CA ALA A 322 -29.08 2.85 42.34
C ALA A 322 -29.45 1.46 42.91
N ALA A 323 -28.62 0.44 42.66
CA ALA A 323 -28.81 -0.90 43.19
C ALA A 323 -28.34 -1.06 44.65
N LEU A 324 -27.38 -0.27 45.12
CA LEU A 324 -26.94 -0.29 46.52
C LEU A 324 -27.81 0.59 47.43
N ALA A 325 -28.32 1.72 46.92
CA ALA A 325 -29.14 2.65 47.70
C ALA A 325 -30.53 2.09 48.05
N GLY A 326 -31.05 1.10 47.31
CA GLY A 326 -32.36 0.49 47.55
C GLY A 326 -32.42 -0.60 48.62
N ALA A 327 -31.28 -1.02 49.18
CA ALA A 327 -31.20 -2.19 50.08
C ALA A 327 -31.08 -1.84 51.57
N ALA A 328 -31.22 -0.56 51.95
CA ALA A 328 -30.98 -0.09 53.32
C ALA A 328 -31.97 1.00 53.78
N MET A 329 -33.21 0.60 54.11
CA MET A 329 -34.00 1.20 55.19
C MET A 329 -34.91 0.12 55.83
N PRO A 330 -35.13 0.16 57.16
CA PRO A 330 -35.82 -0.89 57.93
C PRO A 330 -37.36 -0.76 57.95
#